data_AF-A0A7J4VAK8-F1
#
_entry.id   AF-A0A7J4VAK8-F1
#
_cell.length_a   1.000
_cell.length_b   1.000
_cell.length_c   1.000
_cell.angle_alpha   90.00
_cell.angle_beta   90.00
_cell.angle_gamma   90.00
#
_symmetry.space_group_name_H-M   'P 1'
#
loop_
_entity.id
_entity.type
_entity.pdbx_description
1 polymer ?
#
loop_
_entity_poly.entity_id
_entity_poly.type
_entity_poly.pdbx_seq_one_letter_code
_entity_poly.pdbx_strand_id
1 'polypeptide(L)'
;MANGKINLVNTGITIVDSSWRGFYRGGTYVLIGPRKSGRTTLGLQYAMAGIEQKEVCLYFTSMRPKDLMILAASVDFDLQTHMDNGELIVVKVTPP
;
A
#
# COMPACT_ATOMS: atom_id res chain seq x y z
N MET A 1 24.70 16.05 -17.74
CA MET A 1 23.93 16.08 -16.48
C MET A 1 22.47 15.94 -16.84
N ALA A 2 21.86 14.78 -16.59
CA ALA A 2 20.48 14.53 -16.97
C ALA A 2 19.57 15.47 -16.17
N ASN A 3 18.69 16.18 -16.89
CA ASN A 3 17.73 17.11 -16.32
C ASN A 3 16.79 16.32 -15.39
N GLY A 4 17.08 16.33 -14.08
CA GLY A 4 16.57 15.40 -13.09
C GLY A 4 15.09 15.59 -12.80
N LYS A 5 14.23 15.06 -13.68
CA LYS A 5 12.80 15.01 -13.43
C LYS A 5 12.54 14.10 -12.24
N ILE A 6 11.87 14.65 -11.23
CA ILE A 6 11.43 13.91 -10.07
C ILE A 6 10.44 12.83 -10.51
N ASN A 7 10.74 11.56 -10.21
CA ASN A 7 9.88 10.44 -10.55
C ASN A 7 8.81 10.27 -9.46
N LEU A 8 7.55 10.53 -9.82
CA LEU A 8 6.39 10.41 -8.95
C LEU A 8 5.62 9.13 -9.24
N VAL A 9 5.11 8.47 -8.20
CA VAL A 9 4.28 7.27 -8.27
C VAL A 9 2.86 7.61 -7.84
N ASN A 10 1.87 7.08 -8.57
CA ASN A 10 0.47 7.17 -8.16
C ASN A 10 0.27 6.32 -6.90
N THR A 11 -0.47 6.86 -5.93
CA THR A 11 -0.62 6.26 -4.60
C THR A 11 -1.97 5.57 -4.40
N GLY A 12 -2.94 5.78 -5.29
CA GLY A 12 -4.34 5.38 -5.07
C GLY A 12 -5.04 6.17 -3.96
N ILE A 13 -4.37 7.16 -3.36
CA ILE A 13 -4.90 8.00 -2.30
C ILE A 13 -5.23 9.36 -2.90
N THR A 14 -6.52 9.61 -3.14
CA THR A 14 -7.00 10.79 -3.90
C THR A 14 -6.37 12.09 -3.45
N ILE A 15 -6.32 12.38 -2.14
CA ILE A 15 -5.78 13.64 -1.64
C ILE A 15 -4.28 13.79 -1.89
N VAL A 16 -3.53 12.70 -1.88
CA VAL A 16 -2.09 12.70 -2.17
C VAL A 16 -1.87 12.88 -3.67
N ASP A 17 -2.60 12.12 -4.49
CA ASP A 17 -2.46 12.19 -5.94
C ASP A 17 -2.95 13.53 -6.52
N SER A 18 -4.00 14.13 -5.95
CA SER A 18 -4.49 15.43 -6.40
C SER A 18 -3.63 16.60 -5.93
N SER A 19 -3.14 16.55 -4.68
CA SER A 19 -2.46 17.69 -4.06
C SER A 19 -0.95 17.66 -4.31
N TRP A 20 -0.35 16.48 -4.25
CA TRP A 20 1.10 16.29 -4.35
C TRP A 20 1.52 15.59 -5.64
N ARG A 21 0.55 15.15 -6.45
CA ARG A 21 0.77 14.41 -7.70
C ARG A 21 1.42 13.05 -7.46
N GLY A 22 1.28 12.51 -6.25
CA GLY A 22 1.81 11.23 -5.83
C GLY A 22 3.02 11.33 -4.90
N PHE A 23 3.69 10.19 -4.70
CA PHE A 23 4.90 10.09 -3.88
C PHE A 23 6.16 10.00 -4.74
N TYR A 24 7.30 10.43 -4.21
CA TYR A 24 8.61 10.27 -4.82
C TYR A 24 9.03 8.81 -4.82
N ARG A 25 9.40 8.28 -6.00
CA ARG A 25 9.97 6.94 -6.10
C ARG A 25 11.28 6.87 -5.31
N GLY A 26 11.38 5.87 -4.43
CA GLY A 26 12.52 5.70 -3.51
C GLY A 26 12.43 6.51 -2.21
N GLY A 27 11.33 7.24 -1.98
CA GLY A 27 11.05 7.92 -0.72
C GLY A 27 10.44 7.00 0.33
N THR A 28 10.61 7.37 1.60
CA THR A 28 9.94 6.72 2.75
C THR A 28 8.89 7.68 3.31
N TYR A 29 7.67 7.17 3.50
CA TYR A 29 6.53 7.94 3.96
C TYR A 29 5.96 7.35 5.25
N VAL A 30 5.55 8.20 6.18
CA VAL A 30 4.98 7.80 7.47
C VAL A 30 3.58 8.36 7.61
N LEU A 31 2.60 7.49 7.81
CA LEU A 31 1.21 7.85 8.07
C LEU A 31 0.92 7.81 9.57
N ILE A 32 0.68 8.98 10.16
CA ILE A 32 0.39 9.14 11.59
C ILE A 32 -1.08 9.51 11.78
N GLY A 33 -1.72 8.90 12.77
CA GLY A 33 -3.12 9.17 13.10
C GLY A 33 -3.61 8.36 14.31
N PRO A 34 -4.74 8.76 14.90
CA PRO A 34 -5.32 8.06 16.04
C PRO A 34 -5.73 6.62 15.70
N ARG A 35 -6.02 5.81 16.73
CA ARG A 35 -6.56 4.46 16.50
C ARG A 35 -7.86 4.55 15.69
N LYS A 36 -8.02 3.61 14.75
CA LYS A 36 -9.17 3.52 13.83
C LYS A 36 -9.34 4.68 12.85
N SER A 37 -8.32 5.52 12.64
CA SER A 37 -8.36 6.60 11.63
C SER A 37 -8.14 6.13 10.17
N GLY A 38 -8.25 4.83 9.88
CA GLY A 38 -8.07 4.30 8.52
C GLY A 38 -6.62 4.06 8.07
N ARG A 39 -5.62 4.06 8.98
CA ARG A 39 -4.19 3.90 8.62
C ARG A 39 -3.90 2.61 7.86
N THR A 40 -4.40 1.48 8.34
CA THR A 40 -4.23 0.18 7.67
C THR A 40 -4.93 0.16 6.32
N THR A 41 -6.13 0.74 6.23
CA THR A 41 -6.90 0.87 4.99
C THR A 41 -6.15 1.66 3.93
N LEU A 42 -5.56 2.80 4.29
CA LEU A 42 -4.72 3.58 3.37
C LEU A 42 -3.46 2.82 2.94
N GLY A 43 -2.83 2.06 3.85
CA GLY A 43 -1.72 1.18 3.49
C GLY A 43 -2.11 0.09 2.49
N LEU A 44 -3.31 -0.49 2.64
CA LEU A 44 -3.85 -1.48 1.71
C LEU A 44 -4.18 -0.86 0.34
N GLN A 45 -4.80 0.32 0.31
CA GLN A 45 -5.06 1.06 -0.94
C GLN A 45 -3.76 1.39 -1.67
N TYR A 46 -2.71 1.79 -0.96
CA TYR A 46 -1.40 2.04 -1.57
C TYR A 46 -0.78 0.78 -2.18
N ALA A 47 -0.88 -0.37 -1.50
CA ALA A 47 -0.43 -1.64 -2.06
C ALA A 47 -1.23 -2.04 -3.31
N MET A 48 -2.55 -1.87 -3.27
CA MET A 48 -3.43 -2.12 -4.43
C MET A 48 -3.04 -1.24 -5.62
N ALA A 49 -2.80 0.05 -5.41
CA ALA A 49 -2.35 0.97 -6.47
C ALA A 49 -0.99 0.56 -7.06
N GLY A 50 -0.07 0.04 -6.25
CA GLY A 50 1.21 -0.51 -6.73
C GLY A 50 1.00 -1.73 -7.62
N ILE A 51 0.12 -2.65 -7.22
CA ILE A 51 -0.21 -3.85 -8.00
C ILE A 51 -0.89 -3.47 -9.33
N GLU A 52 -1.82 -2.52 -9.34
CA GLU A 52 -2.45 -1.99 -10.56
C GLU A 52 -1.41 -1.39 -11.53
N GLN A 53 -0.31 -0.85 -10.98
CA GLN A 53 0.84 -0.34 -11.73
C GLN A 53 1.86 -1.44 -12.11
N LYS A 54 1.50 -2.72 -11.93
CA LYS A 54 2.33 -3.91 -12.20
C LYS A 54 3.60 -4.00 -11.35
N GLU A 55 3.58 -3.46 -10.14
CA GLU A 55 4.65 -3.63 -9.16
C GLU A 55 4.38 -4.83 -8.24
N VAL A 56 5.44 -5.56 -7.88
CA VAL A 56 5.35 -6.59 -6.84
C VAL A 56 5.43 -5.91 -5.47
N CYS A 57 4.40 -6.08 -4.65
CA CYS A 57 4.25 -5.40 -3.38
C CYS A 57 4.57 -6.33 -2.20
N LEU A 58 5.26 -5.79 -1.19
CA LEU A 58 5.55 -6.47 0.08
C LEU A 58 4.80 -5.76 1.21
N TYR A 59 3.89 -6.47 1.88
CA TYR A 59 3.05 -5.90 2.94
C TYR A 59 3.36 -6.55 4.29
N PHE A 60 3.99 -5.79 5.18
CA PHE A 60 4.26 -6.23 6.55
C PHE A 60 3.09 -5.89 7.47
N THR A 61 2.68 -6.84 8.32
CA THR A 61 1.56 -6.64 9.24
C THR A 61 1.74 -7.39 10.54
N SER A 62 1.22 -6.85 11.64
CA SER A 62 1.04 -7.60 12.90
C SER A 62 -0.35 -8.24 13.04
N MET A 63 -1.26 -7.96 12.10
CA MET A 63 -2.61 -8.53 12.10
C MET A 63 -2.58 -10.02 11.78
N ARG A 64 -3.62 -10.74 12.22
CA ARG A 64 -3.84 -12.12 11.76
C ARG A 64 -4.22 -12.09 10.28
N PRO A 65 -3.75 -13.04 9.44
CA PRO A 65 -4.02 -13.03 8.01
C PRO A 65 -5.51 -12.90 7.67
N LYS A 66 -6.38 -13.65 8.37
CA LYS A 66 -7.83 -13.59 8.18
C LYS A 66 -8.41 -12.19 8.45
N ASP A 67 -7.95 -11.49 9.48
CA ASP A 67 -8.45 -10.14 9.79
C ASP A 67 -8.01 -9.14 8.72
N LEU A 68 -6.79 -9.31 8.18
CA LEU A 68 -6.29 -8.47 7.09
C LEU A 68 -7.09 -8.68 5.80
N MET A 69 -7.36 -9.94 5.46
CA MET A 69 -8.20 -10.30 4.30
C MET A 69 -9.60 -9.70 4.41
N ILE A 70 -10.24 -9.78 5.59
CA ILE A 70 -11.55 -9.16 5.82
C ILE A 70 -11.49 -7.63 5.64
N LEU A 71 -10.46 -6.98 6.19
CA LEU A 71 -10.30 -5.53 6.05
C LEU A 71 -10.03 -5.12 4.59
N ALA A 72 -9.21 -5.88 3.87
CA ALA A 72 -8.93 -5.62 2.46
C ALA A 72 -10.17 -5.80 1.58
N ALA A 73 -10.95 -6.86 1.81
CA ALA A 73 -12.22 -7.08 1.12
C ALA A 73 -13.23 -5.94 1.36
N SER A 74 -13.17 -5.25 2.51
CA SER A 74 -14.02 -4.08 2.78
C SER A 74 -13.70 -2.85 1.92
N VAL A 75 -12.58 -2.88 1.20
CA VAL A 75 -12.16 -1.86 0.22
C VAL A 75 -11.91 -2.46 -1.16
N ASP A 76 -12.64 -3.53 -1.48
CA ASP A 76 -12.61 -4.21 -2.79
C ASP A 76 -11.22 -4.73 -3.20
N PHE A 77 -10.36 -5.01 -2.22
CA PHE A 77 -9.01 -5.55 -2.46
C PHE A 77 -8.93 -7.04 -2.10
N ASP A 78 -8.94 -7.90 -3.12
CA ASP A 78 -8.78 -9.35 -2.96
C ASP A 78 -7.30 -9.74 -2.82
N LEU A 79 -6.82 -9.77 -1.57
CA LEU A 79 -5.44 -10.16 -1.28
C LEU A 79 -5.09 -11.56 -1.76
N GLN A 80 -6.04 -12.51 -1.72
CA GLN A 80 -5.72 -13.91 -2.00
C GLN A 80 -5.33 -14.09 -3.46
N THR A 81 -6.13 -13.53 -4.37
CA THR A 81 -5.85 -13.55 -5.82
C THR A 81 -4.48 -12.95 -6.14
N HIS A 82 -4.15 -11.79 -5.55
CA HIS A 82 -2.85 -11.14 -5.79
C HIS A 82 -1.67 -11.88 -5.16
N MET A 83 -1.89 -12.59 -4.04
CA MET A 83 -0.88 -13.48 -3.45
C MET A 83 -0.64 -14.70 -4.34
N ASP A 84 -1.70 -15.31 -4.86
CA ASP A 84 -1.60 -16.49 -5.74
C ASP A 84 -0.91 -16.14 -7.07
N ASN A 85 -1.10 -14.92 -7.57
CA ASN A 85 -0.42 -14.40 -8.76
C ASN A 85 1.03 -13.95 -8.51
N GLY A 86 1.50 -13.93 -7.25
CA GLY A 86 2.84 -13.46 -6.90
C GLY A 86 3.04 -11.94 -6.99
N GLU A 87 1.95 -11.18 -7.08
CA GLU A 87 1.94 -9.70 -7.14
C GLU A 87 2.00 -9.10 -5.74
N LEU A 88 1.56 -9.85 -4.72
CA LEU A 88 1.57 -9.44 -3.33
C LEU A 88 2.20 -10.51 -2.45
N ILE A 89 3.12 -10.09 -1.58
CA ILE A 89 3.67 -10.93 -0.52
C ILE A 89 3.26 -10.31 0.82
N VAL A 90 2.53 -11.06 1.64
CA VAL A 90 2.12 -10.63 2.98
C VAL A 90 3.01 -11.30 4.03
N VAL A 91 3.72 -10.48 4.81
CA VAL A 91 4.59 -10.96 5.88
C VAL A 91 3.99 -10.60 7.23
N LYS A 92 3.62 -11.63 7.99
CA LYS A 92 3.23 -11.45 9.38
C LYS A 92 4.46 -11.24 10.25
N VAL A 93 4.51 -10.11 10.94
CA VAL A 93 5.56 -9.76 11.90
C VAL A 93 4.97 -9.90 13.30
N THR A 94 5.56 -10.77 14.10
CA THR A 94 5.26 -10.88 15.53
C THR A 94 6.23 -9.96 16.27
N PRO A 95 5.77 -9.18 17.27
CA PRO A 95 6.69 -8.48 18.15
C PRO A 95 7.69 -9.45 18.78
N PRO A 96 8.95 -9.03 19.01
CA PRO A 96 9.93 -9.84 19.74
C PRO A 96 9.49 -10.10 21.18
#